data_AF-A0A850B1W3-F1
#
_entry.id   AF-A0A850B1W3-F1
#
_cell.length_a   1.000
_cell.length_b   1.000
_cell.length_c   1.000
_cell.angle_alpha   90.00
_cell.angle_beta   90.00
_cell.angle_gamma   90.00
#
_symmetry.space_group_name_H-M   'P 1'
#
loop_
_entity.id
_entity.type
_entity.pdbx_description
1 polymer ?
#
loop_
_entity_poly.entity_id
_entity_poly.type
_entity_poly.pdbx_seq_one_letter_code
_entity_poly.pdbx_strand_id
1 'polypeptide(L)'
;MSLESPVDLRIGALGDARFEAGVYVYTGSAARGIRARVSRHLARRGPKRWHLDYLLPHVRIVHVEAHVRPGFTECELNRSGLEIPCAAPALRGFGSSDCRCPAHLLRLPPETVMPETGCGSQVRSSRGSDPGSDGRARPWS
;
A
#
# COMPACT_ATOMS: atom_id res chain seq x y z
N MET A 1 2.38 10.45 -4.53
CA MET A 1 1.31 11.19 -3.82
C MET A 1 1.70 11.34 -2.35
N SER A 2 1.27 12.41 -1.68
CA SER A 2 1.58 12.67 -0.27
C SER A 2 0.34 12.66 0.59
N LEU A 3 0.42 12.03 1.75
CA LEU A 3 -0.58 12.04 2.81
C LEU A 3 -0.01 12.84 4.00
N GLU A 4 -0.67 13.92 4.40
CA GLU A 4 -0.14 14.86 5.39
C GLU A 4 -0.37 14.41 6.84
N SER A 5 -1.43 13.65 7.09
CA SER A 5 -1.77 13.09 8.39
C SER A 5 -2.32 11.67 8.24
N PRO A 6 -2.20 10.80 9.26
CA PRO A 6 -2.74 9.45 9.18
C PRO A 6 -4.25 9.45 8.94
N VAL A 7 -4.75 8.47 8.20
CA VAL A 7 -6.18 8.32 7.91
C VAL A 7 -6.61 6.86 8.03
N ASP A 8 -7.74 6.64 8.70
CA ASP A 8 -8.42 5.35 8.78
C ASP A 8 -9.52 5.30 7.72
N LEU A 9 -9.48 4.29 6.84
CA LEU A 9 -10.38 4.18 5.68
C LEU A 9 -10.90 2.75 5.52
N ARG A 10 -12.17 2.64 5.15
CA ARG A 10 -12.74 1.37 4.65
C ARG A 10 -12.56 1.26 3.14
N ILE A 11 -11.71 0.35 2.70
CA ILE A 11 -11.31 0.17 1.30
C ILE A 11 -12.08 -1.01 0.66
N GLY A 12 -13.32 -0.77 0.23
CA GLY A 12 -14.11 -1.77 -0.51
C GLY A 12 -14.10 -3.15 0.15
N ALA A 13 -13.68 -4.18 -0.61
CA ALA A 13 -13.57 -5.56 -0.14
C ALA A 13 -12.32 -5.85 0.73
N LEU A 14 -11.34 -4.93 0.75
CA LEU A 14 -10.15 -5.06 1.62
C LEU A 14 -10.43 -4.70 3.08
N GLY A 15 -11.61 -4.13 3.38
CA GLY A 15 -12.02 -3.80 4.75
C GLY A 15 -11.35 -2.53 5.27
N ASP A 16 -11.26 -2.43 6.60
CA ASP A 16 -10.71 -1.26 7.29
C ASP A 16 -9.17 -1.27 7.26
N ALA A 17 -8.57 -0.13 6.93
CA ALA A 17 -7.13 0.02 6.82
C ALA A 17 -6.69 1.41 7.29
N ARG A 18 -5.54 1.46 7.95
CA ARG A 18 -4.89 2.71 8.39
C ARG A 18 -3.73 3.04 7.47
N PHE A 19 -3.70 4.27 6.97
CA PHE A 19 -2.59 4.80 6.18
C PHE A 19 -1.87 5.86 7.00
N GLU A 20 -0.57 5.68 7.24
CA GLU A 20 0.26 6.64 7.96
C GLU A 20 0.62 7.84 7.08
N ALA A 21 0.92 8.99 7.68
CA ALA A 21 1.47 10.11 6.93
C ALA A 21 2.75 9.71 6.17
N GLY A 22 2.93 10.27 4.97
CA GLY A 22 4.09 10.01 4.14
C GLY A 22 3.84 10.02 2.64
N VAL A 23 4.82 9.50 1.90
CA VAL A 23 4.82 9.46 0.44
C VAL A 23 4.46 8.06 -0.03
N TYR A 24 3.55 8.02 -0.99
CA TYR A 24 3.06 6.80 -1.60
C TYR A 24 3.21 6.84 -3.12
N VAL A 25 3.51 5.69 -3.70
CA VAL A 25 3.51 5.48 -5.16
C VAL A 25 2.46 4.43 -5.47
N TYR A 26 1.59 4.76 -6.42
CA TYR A 26 0.61 3.83 -6.95
C TYR A 26 0.96 3.52 -8.41
N THR A 27 1.04 2.25 -8.75
CA THR A 27 1.26 1.76 -10.10
C THR A 27 -0.03 1.17 -10.65
N GLY A 28 -0.39 1.51 -11.88
CA GLY A 28 -1.68 1.13 -12.44
C GLY A 28 -1.68 1.18 -13.95
N SER A 29 -2.25 0.17 -14.61
CA SER A 29 -2.33 0.12 -16.07
C SER A 29 -3.29 1.19 -16.59
N ALA A 30 -2.82 1.93 -17.60
CA ALA A 30 -3.47 3.11 -18.15
C ALA A 30 -4.24 2.85 -19.46
N ALA A 31 -4.30 1.61 -19.95
CA ALA A 31 -4.68 1.26 -21.33
C ALA A 31 -5.98 1.91 -21.85
N ARG A 32 -6.94 2.24 -20.99
CA ARG A 32 -8.08 3.16 -21.28
C ARG A 32 -8.40 4.10 -20.11
N GLY A 33 -7.46 4.25 -19.18
CA GLY A 33 -7.77 4.42 -17.77
C GLY A 33 -7.26 5.70 -17.15
N ILE A 34 -5.99 6.09 -17.29
CA ILE A 34 -5.44 7.16 -16.42
C ILE A 34 -6.11 8.52 -16.66
N ARG A 35 -6.25 9.00 -17.90
CA ARG A 35 -6.94 10.28 -18.16
C ARG A 35 -8.43 10.22 -17.79
N ALA A 36 -9.15 9.17 -18.19
CA ALA A 36 -10.57 9.02 -17.83
C ALA A 36 -10.80 8.82 -16.33
N ARG A 37 -9.86 8.14 -15.63
CA ARG A 37 -9.88 7.93 -14.18
C ARG A 37 -9.54 9.23 -13.48
N VAL A 38 -8.42 9.89 -13.81
CA VAL A 38 -8.03 11.18 -13.23
C VAL A 38 -9.13 12.23 -13.49
N SER A 39 -9.67 12.35 -14.71
CA SER A 39 -10.79 13.26 -15.00
C SER A 39 -12.05 12.93 -14.21
N ARG A 40 -12.41 11.65 -14.02
CA ARG A 40 -13.54 11.25 -13.15
C ARG A 40 -13.26 11.54 -11.67
N HIS A 41 -12.02 11.37 -11.22
CA HIS A 41 -11.61 11.65 -9.85
C HIS A 41 -11.62 13.14 -9.55
N LEU A 42 -11.17 13.96 -10.49
CA LEU A 42 -11.29 15.42 -10.44
C LEU A 42 -12.76 15.87 -10.44
N ALA A 43 -13.66 15.12 -11.08
CA ALA A 43 -15.10 15.40 -11.09
C ALA A 43 -15.83 15.07 -9.78
N ARG A 44 -15.20 14.35 -8.82
CA ARG A 44 -15.69 14.08 -7.45
C ARG A 44 -17.11 13.48 -7.33
N ARG A 45 -17.70 12.92 -8.39
CA ARG A 45 -19.05 12.31 -8.39
C ARG A 45 -19.02 10.91 -9.01
N GLY A 46 -19.46 9.89 -8.26
CA GLY A 46 -19.67 8.52 -8.74
C GLY A 46 -19.34 7.42 -7.72
N PRO A 47 -19.77 6.15 -7.97
CA PRO A 47 -19.46 5.02 -7.11
C PRO A 47 -17.95 4.74 -7.14
N LYS A 48 -17.36 4.50 -5.97
CA LYS A 48 -15.95 4.08 -5.83
C LYS A 48 -15.80 2.67 -6.40
N ARG A 49 -15.01 2.51 -7.46
CA ARG A 49 -14.84 1.23 -8.18
C ARG A 49 -13.46 0.64 -8.02
N TRP A 50 -12.45 1.46 -7.72
CA TRP A 50 -11.08 1.00 -7.48
C TRP A 50 -10.61 1.37 -6.09
N HIS A 51 -9.64 0.64 -5.55
CA HIS A 51 -9.10 0.90 -4.21
C HIS A 51 -8.50 2.31 -4.09
N LEU A 52 -7.86 2.82 -5.16
CA LEU A 52 -7.29 4.17 -5.19
C LEU A 52 -8.36 5.27 -5.02
N ASP A 53 -9.60 5.03 -5.45
CA ASP A 53 -10.73 5.98 -5.33
C ASP A 53 -11.05 6.31 -3.87
N TYR A 54 -10.75 5.38 -2.95
CA TYR A 54 -10.97 5.59 -1.52
C TYR A 54 -9.88 6.47 -0.91
N LEU A 55 -8.65 6.39 -1.41
CA LEU A 55 -7.49 7.10 -0.88
C LEU A 55 -7.31 8.49 -1.51
N LEU A 56 -7.68 8.65 -2.79
CA LEU A 56 -7.49 9.90 -3.54
C LEU A 56 -8.02 11.18 -2.86
N PRO A 57 -9.19 11.17 -2.19
CA PRO A 57 -9.68 12.36 -1.47
C PRO A 57 -8.80 12.82 -0.30
N HIS A 58 -7.93 11.95 0.21
CA HIS A 58 -7.11 12.19 1.40
C HIS A 58 -5.65 12.50 1.07
N VAL A 59 -5.26 12.41 -0.21
CA VAL A 59 -3.87 12.62 -0.64
C VAL A 59 -3.75 13.81 -1.58
N ARG A 60 -2.59 14.44 -1.54
CA ARG A 60 -2.17 15.40 -2.56
C ARG A 60 -1.40 14.68 -3.66
N ILE A 61 -1.81 14.88 -4.91
CA ILE A 61 -1.08 14.37 -6.07
C ILE A 61 0.16 15.26 -6.26
N VAL A 62 1.34 14.68 -6.00
CA VAL A 62 2.64 15.37 -6.13
C VAL A 62 3.22 15.19 -7.53
N HIS A 63 3.04 14.01 -8.13
CA HIS A 63 3.58 13.65 -9.42
C HIS A 63 2.72 12.59 -10.10
N VAL A 64 2.65 12.63 -11.43
CA VAL A 64 1.99 11.62 -12.28
C VAL A 64 2.90 11.38 -13.48
N GLU A 65 3.35 10.14 -13.65
CA GLU A 65 4.14 9.72 -14.80
C GLU A 65 3.39 8.65 -15.59
N ALA A 66 3.56 8.66 -16.91
CA ALA A 66 2.97 7.67 -17.80
C ALA A 66 4.07 7.00 -18.64
N HIS A 67 4.24 5.69 -18.45
CA HIS A 67 5.15 4.89 -19.25
C HIS A 67 4.38 4.21 -20.37
N VAL A 68 4.65 4.58 -21.63
CA VAL A 68 4.08 3.94 -22.81
C VAL A 68 5.22 3.21 -23.53
N ARG A 69 5.46 1.96 -23.13
CA ARG A 69 6.49 1.11 -23.73
C ARG A 69 5.87 -0.25 -24.08
N PRO A 70 6.00 -0.75 -25.32
CA PRO A 70 5.55 -2.09 -25.68
C PRO A 70 6.17 -3.15 -24.76
N GLY A 71 5.35 -4.04 -24.21
CA GLY A 71 5.78 -5.11 -23.32
C GLY A 71 6.08 -4.70 -21.88
N PHE A 72 6.12 -3.39 -21.56
CA PHE A 72 6.36 -2.93 -20.19
C PHE A 72 5.05 -2.90 -19.39
N THR A 73 4.96 -3.74 -18.36
CA THR A 73 3.72 -3.91 -17.58
C THR A 73 3.71 -3.05 -16.32
N GLU A 74 2.52 -2.77 -15.80
CA GLU A 74 2.37 -2.12 -14.49
C GLU A 74 3.06 -2.92 -13.36
N CYS A 75 3.10 -4.25 -13.49
CA CYS A 75 3.73 -5.15 -12.53
C CYS A 75 5.26 -4.98 -12.50
N GLU A 76 5.88 -4.73 -13.65
CA GLU A 76 7.32 -4.47 -13.75
C GLU A 76 7.69 -3.13 -13.11
N LEU A 77 6.90 -2.09 -13.39
CA LEU A 77 7.06 -0.78 -12.75
C LEU A 77 6.85 -0.85 -11.23
N ASN A 78 5.88 -1.66 -10.79
CA ASN A 78 5.66 -1.89 -9.37
C ASN A 78 6.83 -2.62 -8.71
N ARG A 79 7.43 -3.58 -9.43
CA ARG A 79 8.60 -4.32 -8.95
C ARG A 79 9.81 -3.42 -8.77
N SER A 80 10.09 -2.52 -9.72
CA SER A 80 11.19 -1.56 -9.55
C SER A 80 10.97 -0.62 -8.37
N GLY A 81 9.72 -0.28 -8.05
CA GLY A 81 9.40 0.48 -6.83
C GLY A 81 9.72 -0.26 -5.53
N LEU A 82 9.61 -1.60 -5.52
CA LEU A 82 9.98 -2.45 -4.37
C LEU A 82 11.50 -2.64 -4.22
N GLU A 83 12.28 -2.32 -5.25
CA GLU A 83 13.75 -2.33 -5.18
C GLU A 83 14.30 -1.09 -4.45
N ILE A 84 13.47 -0.06 -4.23
CA ILE A 84 13.82 1.10 -3.42
C ILE A 84 13.99 0.65 -1.96
N PRO A 85 15.15 0.90 -1.32
CA PRO A 85 15.36 0.56 0.08
C PRO A 85 14.24 1.10 0.95
N CYS A 86 13.77 0.28 1.90
CA CYS A 86 12.70 0.62 2.84
C CYS A 86 11.31 0.88 2.21
N ALA A 87 11.15 0.78 0.89
CA ALA A 87 9.84 0.81 0.28
C ALA A 87 9.08 -0.49 0.59
N ALA A 88 7.79 -0.39 0.85
CA ALA A 88 6.97 -1.55 1.22
C ALA A 88 5.54 -1.43 0.69
N PRO A 89 4.84 -2.55 0.46
CA PRO A 89 3.40 -2.55 0.22
C PRO A 89 2.65 -1.80 1.33
N ALA A 90 1.86 -0.80 0.97
CA ALA A 90 1.11 0.00 1.95
C ALA A 90 -0.09 -0.78 2.51
N LEU A 91 -0.75 -1.57 1.65
CA LEU A 91 -1.84 -2.47 2.03
C LEU A 91 -1.84 -3.66 1.08
N ARG A 92 -1.77 -4.88 1.62
CA ARG A 92 -1.79 -6.11 0.81
C ARG A 92 -3.06 -6.19 -0.05
N GLY A 93 -2.92 -6.57 -1.31
CA GLY A 93 -4.02 -6.68 -2.28
C GLY A 93 -4.48 -5.34 -2.88
N PHE A 94 -3.89 -4.21 -2.45
CA PHE A 94 -4.29 -2.91 -2.94
C PHE A 94 -3.96 -2.75 -4.42
N GLY A 95 -4.98 -2.90 -5.26
CA GLY A 95 -4.89 -2.64 -6.70
C GLY A 95 -4.21 -3.76 -7.49
N SER A 96 -4.04 -4.94 -6.88
CA SER A 96 -3.41 -6.12 -7.46
C SER A 96 -4.37 -7.31 -7.58
N SER A 97 -5.68 -7.06 -7.77
CA SER A 97 -6.71 -8.11 -7.80
C SER A 97 -6.60 -9.07 -8.98
N ASP A 98 -5.96 -8.64 -10.07
CA ASP A 98 -5.77 -9.38 -11.32
C ASP A 98 -4.33 -9.88 -11.51
N CYS A 99 -3.46 -9.71 -10.50
CA CYS A 99 -2.06 -10.13 -10.58
C CYS A 99 -1.58 -10.74 -9.24
N ARG A 100 -0.31 -11.16 -9.21
CA ARG A 100 0.32 -11.75 -8.02
C ARG A 100 1.13 -10.76 -7.19
N CYS A 101 1.10 -9.47 -7.54
CA CYS A 101 1.84 -8.46 -6.79
C CYS A 101 1.26 -8.33 -5.36
N PRO A 102 2.12 -8.13 -4.35
CA PRO A 102 1.67 -8.00 -2.97
C PRO A 102 0.74 -6.80 -2.79
N ALA A 103 1.02 -5.69 -3.48
CA ALA A 103 0.17 -4.53 -3.67
C ALA A 103 0.72 -3.72 -4.85
N HIS A 104 -0.12 -2.91 -5.48
CA HIS A 104 0.27 -1.85 -6.43
C HIS A 104 0.36 -0.46 -5.77
N LEU A 105 0.08 -0.39 -4.47
CA LEU A 105 0.31 0.79 -3.66
C LEU A 105 1.50 0.53 -2.73
N LEU A 106 2.56 1.30 -2.92
CA LEU A 106 3.78 1.25 -2.12
C LEU A 106 3.89 2.52 -1.27
N ARG A 107 4.37 2.38 -0.03
CA ARG A 107 4.82 3.48 0.81
C ARG A 107 6.34 3.60 0.65
N LEU A 108 6.82 4.79 0.34
CA LEU A 108 8.25 5.08 0.26
C LEU A 108 8.82 5.39 1.65
N PRO A 109 10.13 5.23 1.86
CA PRO A 109 10.76 5.79 3.04
C PRO A 109 10.51 7.30 3.15
N PRO A 110 10.45 7.85 4.36
CA PRO A 110 10.59 9.29 4.56
C PRO A 110 11.92 9.77 3.93
N GLU A 111 11.97 10.98 3.38
CA GLU A 111 13.18 11.55 2.75
C GLU A 111 14.41 11.50 3.68
N THR A 112 14.20 11.58 5.00
CA THR A 112 15.24 11.46 6.03
C THR A 112 15.88 10.07 6.11
N VAL A 113 15.26 9.06 5.49
CA VAL A 113 15.66 7.65 5.53
C VAL A 113 16.03 7.21 4.11
N MET A 114 16.93 7.95 3.48
CA MET A 114 17.77 7.46 2.39
C MET A 114 19.13 7.06 3.00
N PRO A 115 19.24 5.94 3.74
CA PRO A 115 20.50 5.59 4.34
C PRO A 115 21.45 5.10 3.24
N GLU A 116 22.72 5.46 3.37
CA GLU A 116 23.83 4.86 2.63
C GLU A 116 23.98 3.36 2.97
N THR A 117 23.20 2.87 3.94
CA THR A 117 23.21 1.51 4.48
C THR A 117 21.80 1.10 4.98
N GLY A 118 21.13 0.23 4.23
CA GLY A 118 20.19 -0.81 4.70
C GLY A 118 18.99 -0.44 5.61
N CYS A 119 17.79 -0.90 5.22
CA CYS A 119 16.57 -0.83 6.05
C CYS A 119 16.72 -1.59 7.38
N GLY A 120 16.77 -0.87 8.50
CA GLY A 120 16.66 -1.45 9.84
C GLY A 120 15.25 -2.01 10.07
N SER A 121 15.15 -3.33 10.19
CA SER A 121 13.91 -4.01 10.53
C SER A 121 13.58 -3.77 12.01
N GLN A 122 12.46 -3.11 12.29
CA GLN A 122 11.88 -3.10 13.62
C GLN A 122 10.46 -3.66 13.58
N VAL A 123 10.40 -4.99 13.41
CA VAL A 123 9.26 -5.78 13.87
C VAL A 123 9.25 -5.65 15.40
N ARG A 124 8.31 -4.86 15.93
CA ARG A 124 7.94 -4.98 17.34
C ARG A 124 7.10 -6.24 17.47
N SER A 125 7.75 -7.35 17.80
CA SER A 125 7.10 -8.49 18.42
C SER A 125 6.82 -8.11 19.87
N SER A 126 5.54 -7.93 20.19
CA SER A 126 5.08 -7.89 21.57
C SER A 126 5.38 -9.26 22.21
N ARG A 127 6.38 -9.28 23.09
CA ARG A 127 6.51 -10.33 24.11
C ARG A 127 5.32 -10.20 25.04
N GLY A 128 4.36 -11.11 24.91
CA GLY A 128 3.48 -11.45 26.02
C GLY A 128 4.26 -12.37 26.95
N SER A 129 4.56 -11.89 28.14
CA SER A 129 5.20 -12.68 29.19
C SER A 129 4.25 -13.76 29.70
N ASP A 130 4.74 -15.00 29.76
CA ASP A 130 4.25 -16.04 30.67
C ASP A 130 4.25 -15.53 32.11
N PRO A 131 3.31 -16.03 32.93
CA PRO A 131 3.80 -16.76 34.09
C PRO A 131 3.02 -18.05 34.36
N GLY A 132 3.78 -19.09 34.71
CA GLY A 132 3.44 -19.92 35.87
C GLY A 132 2.75 -21.24 35.58
N SER A 133 3.57 -22.29 35.53
CA SER A 133 3.23 -23.67 35.83
C SER A 133 2.28 -23.80 37.04
N ASP A 134 1.24 -24.62 36.92
CA ASP A 134 0.97 -25.61 37.96
C ASP A 134 0.23 -26.84 37.42
N GLY A 135 0.67 -28.00 37.87
CA GLY A 135 0.30 -29.28 37.30
C GLY A 135 -1.04 -29.81 37.80
N ARG A 136 -1.78 -30.47 36.90
CA ARG A 136 -2.42 -31.76 37.22
C ARG A 136 -2.85 -32.49 35.96
N ALA A 137 -2.43 -33.74 35.88
CA ALA A 137 -2.80 -34.71 34.88
C ALA A 137 -4.21 -35.30 35.13
N ARG A 138 -4.75 -35.90 34.04
CA ARG A 138 -5.75 -37.00 33.91
C ARG A 138 -7.07 -36.60 33.22
N PRO A 139 -7.82 -37.57 32.64
CA PRO A 139 -7.47 -38.38 31.47
C PRO A 139 -8.60 -38.33 30.41
N TRP A 140 -8.35 -38.90 29.23
CA TRP A 140 -9.30 -38.95 28.13
C TRP A 140 -10.44 -39.95 28.40
N SER A 141 -11.65 -39.60 27.93
CA SER A 141 -12.78 -40.50 27.66
C SER A 141 -13.30 -40.19 26.27
#